data_AF-A0A5R2MT75-F1
#
_entry.id   AF-A0A5R2MT75-F1
#
_cell.length_a   1.000
_cell.length_b   1.000
_cell.length_c   1.000
_cell.angle_alpha   90.00
_cell.angle_beta   90.00
_cell.angle_gamma   90.00
#
_symmetry.space_group_name_H-M   'P 1'
#
loop_
_entity.id
_entity.type
_entity.pdbx_description
1 polymer ?
#
loop_
_entity_poly.entity_id
_entity_poly.type
_entity_poly.pdbx_seq_one_letter_code
_entity_poly.pdbx_strand_id
1 'polypeptide(L)'
;VTVFEQEGLTNSYSVDQSGYISFPLVGAIPARGHTAQQMEKEIADKLRQGYLRDPDVSVEIDRYRPIFVMGEVGAAGQYSYVPGLTVQKAIAIAGGFT
;
A
#
# COMPACT_ATOMS: atom_id res chain seq x y z
N VAL A 1 8.37 -3.36 0.86
CA VAL A 1 9.28 -2.47 1.63
C VAL A 1 10.66 -3.06 1.54
N THR A 2 11.63 -2.26 1.14
CA THR A 2 13.03 -2.67 0.98
C THR A 2 13.87 -1.89 1.97
N VAL A 3 14.70 -2.59 2.72
CA VAL A 3 15.69 -1.98 3.62
C VAL A 3 17.06 -2.47 3.15
N PHE A 4 17.90 -1.54 2.65
CA PHE A 4 19.17 -1.88 2.02
C PHE A 4 20.06 -2.70 2.96
N GLU A 5 20.68 -3.77 2.44
CA GLU A 5 21.50 -4.74 3.20
C GLU A 5 20.79 -5.43 4.38
N GLN A 6 19.46 -5.31 4.50
CA GLN A 6 18.67 -5.93 5.55
C GLN A 6 17.60 -6.85 4.94
N GLU A 7 18.02 -8.02 4.47
CA GLU A 7 17.09 -9.02 3.88
C GLU A 7 15.98 -9.43 4.84
N GLY A 8 16.28 -9.55 6.14
CA GLY A 8 15.30 -9.89 7.18
C GLY A 8 14.22 -8.83 7.42
N LEU A 9 14.42 -7.59 6.93
CA LEU A 9 13.46 -6.49 7.00
C LEU A 9 12.84 -6.16 5.63
N THR A 10 13.30 -6.82 4.57
CA THR A 10 12.84 -6.58 3.20
C THR A 10 11.75 -7.58 2.85
N ASN A 11 10.49 -7.11 2.82
CA ASN A 11 9.33 -7.94 2.49
C ASN A 11 8.12 -7.10 2.06
N SER A 12 7.06 -7.77 1.63
CA SER A 12 5.72 -7.21 1.48
C SER A 12 4.98 -7.24 2.82
N TYR A 13 4.45 -6.08 3.22
CA TYR A 13 3.72 -5.92 4.47
C TYR A 13 2.27 -5.53 4.16
N SER A 14 1.33 -6.20 4.82
CA SER A 14 -0.10 -5.90 4.66
C SER A 14 -0.55 -4.80 5.61
N VAL A 15 -1.39 -3.89 5.11
CA VAL A 15 -2.08 -2.89 5.94
C VAL A 15 -3.32 -3.52 6.55
N ASP A 16 -3.37 -3.58 7.88
CA ASP A 16 -4.47 -4.16 8.64
C ASP A 16 -5.77 -3.31 8.58
N GLN A 17 -6.82 -3.77 9.26
CA GLN A 17 -8.11 -3.06 9.32
C GLN A 17 -8.02 -1.72 10.07
N SER A 18 -7.12 -1.63 11.04
CA SER A 18 -6.86 -0.41 11.82
C SER A 18 -6.03 0.61 11.03
N GLY A 19 -5.43 0.22 9.90
CA GLY A 19 -4.63 1.07 9.03
C GLY A 19 -3.14 1.04 9.34
N TYR A 20 -2.66 0.01 10.04
CA TYR A 20 -1.26 -0.16 10.45
C TYR A 20 -0.58 -1.26 9.64
N ILE A 21 0.74 -1.15 9.51
CA ILE A 21 1.61 -2.27 9.13
C ILE A 21 2.31 -2.79 10.39
N SER A 22 2.49 -4.11 10.47
CA SER A 22 3.33 -4.73 11.49
C SER A 22 4.73 -4.89 10.93
N PHE A 23 5.68 -4.09 11.43
CA PHE A 23 7.06 -4.08 10.96
C PHE A 23 8.00 -4.67 12.03
N PRO A 24 8.97 -5.54 11.66
CA PRO A 24 9.91 -6.09 12.63
C PRO A 24 10.70 -5.00 13.37
N LEU A 25 11.10 -5.29 14.61
CA LEU A 25 11.85 -4.40 15.51
C LEU A 25 11.07 -3.19 16.05
N VAL A 26 10.32 -2.48 15.20
CA VAL A 26 9.66 -1.21 15.54
C VAL A 26 8.14 -1.32 15.72
N GLY A 27 7.59 -2.52 15.52
CA GLY A 27 6.19 -2.85 15.80
C GLY A 27 5.20 -2.22 14.82
N ALA A 28 4.06 -1.75 15.33
CA ALA A 28 3.01 -1.17 14.50
C ALA A 28 3.38 0.22 13.99
N ILE A 29 3.18 0.46 12.69
CA ILE A 29 3.42 1.76 12.04
C ILE A 29 2.14 2.17 11.30
N PRO A 30 1.60 3.38 11.53
CA PRO A 30 0.40 3.86 10.87
C PRO A 30 0.65 4.09 9.37
N ALA A 31 0.00 3.31 8.50
CA ALA A 31 0.07 3.50 7.05
C ALA A 31 -1.10 4.34 6.51
N ARG A 32 -2.24 4.36 7.20
CA ARG A 32 -3.40 5.16 6.82
C ARG A 32 -3.03 6.65 6.83
N GLY A 33 -3.40 7.36 5.76
CA GLY A 33 -3.19 8.80 5.63
C GLY A 33 -1.76 9.19 5.28
N HIS A 34 -0.85 8.23 5.09
CA HIS A 34 0.54 8.47 4.71
C HIS A 34 0.77 8.14 3.23
N THR A 35 1.62 8.94 2.58
CA THR A 35 2.18 8.59 1.28
C THR A 35 3.30 7.55 1.44
N ALA A 36 3.69 6.89 0.35
CA ALA A 36 4.82 5.97 0.36
C ALA A 36 6.11 6.64 0.88
N GLN A 37 6.38 7.88 0.45
CA GLN A 37 7.53 8.67 0.89
C GLN A 37 7.48 9.01 2.39
N GLN A 38 6.29 9.29 2.93
CA GLN A 38 6.13 9.51 4.37
C GLN A 38 6.37 8.23 5.16
N MET A 39 5.92 7.08 4.62
CA MET A 39 6.19 5.76 5.21
C MET A 39 7.68 5.40 5.19
N GLU A 40 8.41 5.68 4.10
CA GLU A 40 9.87 5.49 4.02
C GLU A 40 10.56 6.22 5.17
N LYS A 41 10.23 7.51 5.32
CA LYS A 41 10.79 8.35 6.37
C LYS A 41 10.44 7.82 7.76
N GLU A 42 9.17 7.48 8.02
CA GLU A 42 8.74 7.00 9.34
C GLU A 42 9.42 5.67 9.72
N ILE A 43 9.51 4.72 8.79
CA ILE A 43 10.20 3.44 9.01
C ILE A 43 11.69 3.69 9.29
N ALA A 44 12.35 4.51 8.47
CA ALA A 44 13.76 4.84 8.67
C ALA A 44 14.00 5.56 10.01
N ASP A 45 13.13 6.51 10.39
CA ASP A 45 13.22 7.25 11.65
C ASP A 45 13.03 6.34 12.86
N LYS A 46 12.15 5.33 12.79
CA LYS A 46 11.96 4.33 13.85
C LYS A 46 13.13 3.35 13.93
N LEU A 47 13.66 2.88 12.79
CA LEU A 47 14.81 1.99 12.77
C LEU A 47 16.10 2.68 13.29
N ARG A 48 16.24 3.99 13.07
CA ARG A 48 17.34 4.80 13.64
C ARG A 48 17.34 4.85 15.17
N GLN A 49 16.23 4.52 15.83
CA GLN A 49 16.11 4.54 17.30
C GLN A 49 16.71 3.28 17.95
N GLY A 50 17.93 2.92 17.57
CA GLY A 50 18.71 1.87 18.24
C GLY A 50 18.76 0.52 17.51
N TYR A 51 18.18 0.40 16.31
CA TYR A 51 18.25 -0.83 15.51
C TYR A 51 19.26 -0.74 14.37
N LEU A 52 19.28 0.39 13.65
CA LEU A 52 20.17 0.63 12.51
C LEU A 52 20.77 2.04 12.59
N ARG A 53 22.05 2.19 12.23
CA ARG A 53 22.75 3.47 12.29
C ARG A 53 22.31 4.43 11.18
N ASP A 54 22.23 3.92 9.95
CA ASP A 54 21.87 4.68 8.76
C ASP A 54 20.99 3.81 7.83
N PRO A 55 19.71 3.62 8.18
CA PRO A 55 18.80 2.79 7.40
C PRO A 55 18.40 3.50 6.11
N ASP A 56 18.67 2.85 4.99
CA ASP A 56 18.14 3.21 3.67
C ASP A 56 16.89 2.35 3.39
N VAL A 57 15.75 3.02 3.24
CA VAL A 57 14.42 2.41 3.18
C VAL A 57 13.68 2.93 1.96
N SER A 58 13.14 1.99 1.16
CA SER A 58 12.22 2.28 0.06
C SER A 58 10.89 1.58 0.26
N VAL A 59 9.79 2.30 0.02
CA VAL A 59 8.42 1.80 0.16
C VAL A 59 7.70 2.00 -1.16
N GLU A 60 7.17 0.91 -1.69
CA GLU A 60 6.29 0.91 -2.84
C GLU A 60 5.00 0.17 -2.52
N ILE A 61 3.93 0.55 -3.21
CA ILE A 61 2.63 -0.11 -3.08
C ILE A 61 2.61 -1.30 -4.02
N ASP A 62 2.73 -2.50 -3.46
CA ASP A 62 2.67 -3.77 -4.20
C ASP A 62 1.27 -4.00 -4.82
N ARG A 63 0.21 -3.77 -4.04
CA ARG A 63 -1.18 -3.93 -4.50
C ARG A 63 -2.12 -2.96 -3.82
N TYR A 64 -2.92 -2.27 -4.62
CA TYR A 64 -4.05 -1.47 -4.13
C TYR A 64 -5.26 -2.35 -3.79
N ARG A 65 -6.08 -1.91 -2.83
CA ARG A 65 -7.37 -2.56 -2.56
C ARG A 65 -8.26 -2.49 -3.80
N PRO A 66 -8.93 -3.58 -4.18
CA PRO A 66 -9.80 -3.58 -5.34
C PRO A 66 -11.03 -2.71 -5.09
N ILE A 67 -11.70 -2.35 -6.18
CA ILE A 67 -13.04 -1.78 -6.18
C ILE A 67 -14.05 -2.82 -6.67
N PHE A 68 -15.33 -2.59 -6.37
CA PHE A 68 -16.43 -3.38 -6.90
C PHE A 68 -17.31 -2.49 -7.77
N VAL A 69 -17.59 -2.95 -8.99
CA VAL A 69 -18.54 -2.30 -9.91
C VAL A 69 -19.77 -3.20 -10.00
N MET A 70 -20.95 -2.63 -9.79
CA MET A 70 -22.23 -3.35 -9.73
C MET A 70 -23.32 -2.55 -10.45
N GLY A 71 -24.39 -3.22 -10.88
CA GLY A 71 -25.55 -2.62 -11.55
C GLY A 71 -25.60 -2.91 -13.05
N GLU A 72 -26.23 -2.01 -13.81
CA GLU A 72 -26.36 -2.07 -15.28
C GLU A 72 -25.04 -1.67 -15.95
N VAL A 73 -24.10 -2.61 -15.92
CA VAL A 73 -22.82 -2.56 -16.62
C VAL A 73 -22.58 -3.88 -17.33
N GLY A 74 -21.75 -3.86 -18.38
CA GLY A 74 -21.47 -5.04 -19.19
C GLY A 74 -20.95 -6.26 -18.38
N ALA A 75 -20.16 -6.02 -17.34
CA ALA A 75 -19.66 -7.03 -16.41
C ALA A 75 -19.56 -6.45 -15.00
N ALA A 76 -20.50 -6.83 -14.12
CA ALA A 76 -20.38 -6.52 -12.69
C ALA A 76 -19.33 -7.42 -12.04
N GLY A 77 -18.58 -6.89 -11.08
CA GLY A 77 -17.56 -7.66 -10.38
C GLY A 77 -16.49 -6.84 -9.67
N GLN A 78 -15.45 -7.56 -9.23
CA GLN A 78 -14.27 -6.98 -8.59
C GLN A 78 -13.24 -6.56 -9.64
N TYR A 79 -12.71 -5.34 -9.50
CA TYR A 79 -11.69 -4.78 -10.39
C TYR A 79 -10.52 -4.21 -9.60
N SER A 80 -9.32 -4.33 -10.16
CA SER A 80 -8.12 -3.72 -9.58
C SER A 80 -8.21 -2.20 -9.63
N TYR A 81 -7.95 -1.54 -8.50
CA TYR A 81 -7.78 -0.09 -8.47
C TYR A 81 -6.41 0.30 -9.03
N VAL A 82 -6.38 1.41 -9.75
CA VAL A 82 -5.16 2.10 -10.16
C VAL A 82 -5.24 3.58 -9.80
N PRO A 83 -4.13 4.24 -9.44
CA PRO A 83 -4.15 5.68 -9.16
C PRO A 83 -4.77 6.50 -10.30
N GLY A 84 -5.67 7.43 -9.96
CA GLY A 84 -6.38 8.24 -10.94
C GLY A 84 -7.54 7.53 -11.68
N LEU A 85 -7.98 6.37 -11.17
CA LEU A 85 -9.19 5.71 -11.62
C LEU A 85 -10.41 6.56 -11.25
N THR A 86 -11.17 6.98 -12.25
CA THR A 86 -12.44 7.69 -12.08
C THR A 86 -13.61 6.72 -12.20
N VAL A 87 -14.79 7.13 -11.72
CA VAL A 87 -16.02 6.33 -11.86
C VAL A 87 -16.30 6.02 -13.34
N GLN A 88 -16.13 7.00 -14.23
CA GLN A 88 -16.33 6.81 -15.67
C GLN A 88 -15.38 5.76 -16.26
N LYS A 89 -14.09 5.78 -15.87
CA LYS A 89 -13.11 4.78 -16.28
C LYS A 89 -13.46 3.40 -15.72
N ALA A 90 -13.90 3.31 -14.47
CA ALA A 90 -14.32 2.06 -13.86
C ALA A 90 -15.51 1.42 -14.60
N ILE A 91 -16.50 2.22 -15.00
CA ILE A 91 -17.63 1.75 -15.81
C ILE A 91 -17.17 1.30 -17.20
N ALA A 92 -16.26 2.03 -17.84
CA ALA A 92 -15.70 1.63 -19.13
C ALA A 92 -14.95 0.29 -19.03
N ILE A 93 -14.16 0.07 -17.97
CA ILE A 93 -13.47 -1.21 -17.70
C ILE A 93 -14.48 -2.34 -17.44
N ALA A 94 -15.61 -2.01 -16.80
CA ALA A 94 -16.72 -2.93 -16.58
C ALA A 94 -17.59 -3.17 -17.83
N GLY A 95 -17.17 -2.72 -19.02
CA GLY A 95 -17.87 -2.98 -20.27
C GLY A 95 -18.92 -1.94 -20.68
N GLY A 96 -18.96 -0.78 -20.02
CA GLY A 96 -19.93 0.28 -20.31
C GLY A 96 -21.31 0.03 -19.68
N PHE A 97 -22.24 0.95 -19.90
CA PHE A 97 -23.63 0.81 -19.45
C PHE A 97 -24.42 -0.18 -20.29
N THR A 98 -25.37 -0.87 -19.67
CA THR A 98 -26.37 -1.73 -20.33
C THR A 98 -27.78 -1.15 -20.24
#